data_AF-A0A350YTS9-F1
#
_entry.id   AF-A0A350YTS9-F1
#
_cell.length_a   1.000
_cell.length_b   1.000
_cell.length_c   1.000
_cell.angle_alpha   90.00
_cell.angle_beta   90.00
_cell.angle_gamma   90.00
#
_symmetry.space_group_name_H-M   'P 1'
#
loop_
_entity.id
_entity.type
_entity.pdbx_description
1 polymer ?
#
loop_
_entity_poly.entity_id
_entity_poly.type
_entity_poly.pdbx_seq_one_letter_code
_entity_poly.pdbx_strand_id
1 'polypeptide(L)'
;MKKLMLLSIFFCLIAISSFGQKPKSDFDQFKSQKIAFITEKLNLTPKEAQEFWPVYNQYEVERMEIQKSRKELEVKTRDEKVQLSDQEIIRITRSISETFKKEAELGASYNEKYLKILPPQKVLQLYRAENQFRAHMFEQLRKRRSE
;
A
#
# COMPACT_ATOMS: atom_id res chain seq x y z
N MET A 1 6.72 25.20 48.85
CA MET A 1 7.97 24.68 48.25
C MET A 1 7.83 23.23 47.76
N LYS A 2 7.30 22.29 48.55
CA LYS A 2 7.07 20.88 48.13
C LYS A 2 6.14 20.73 46.91
N LYS A 3 5.09 21.56 46.78
CA LYS A 3 4.19 21.60 45.60
C LYS A 3 4.85 22.15 44.34
N LEU A 4 5.88 23.01 44.46
CA LEU A 4 6.65 23.51 43.32
C LEU A 4 7.64 22.45 42.82
N MET A 5 8.28 21.69 43.73
CA MET A 5 9.12 20.53 43.37
C MET A 5 8.34 19.42 42.66
N LEU A 6 7.09 19.15 43.07
CA LEU A 6 6.23 18.14 42.43
C LEU A 6 5.82 18.54 41.00
N LEU A 7 5.63 19.84 40.72
CA LEU A 7 5.28 20.34 39.39
C LEU A 7 6.47 20.26 38.41
N SER A 8 7.70 20.47 38.90
CA SER A 8 8.93 20.34 38.11
C SER A 8 9.25 18.90 37.71
N ILE A 9 8.90 17.92 38.54
CA ILE A 9 9.10 16.49 38.24
C ILE A 9 8.12 16.02 37.14
N PHE A 10 6.90 16.56 37.09
CA PHE A 10 5.92 16.24 36.05
C PHE A 10 6.34 16.77 34.67
N PHE A 11 6.99 17.94 34.61
CA PHE A 11 7.46 18.52 33.36
C PHE A 11 8.70 17.81 32.79
N CYS A 12 9.54 17.21 33.65
CA CYS A 12 10.71 16.45 33.22
C CYS A 12 10.38 15.09 32.57
N LEU A 13 9.23 14.49 32.89
CA LEU A 13 8.82 13.19 32.32
C LEU A 13 8.32 13.30 30.86
N ILE A 14 7.93 14.50 30.41
CA ILE A 14 7.49 14.74 29.03
C ILE A 14 8.70 14.95 28.09
N ALA A 15 9.87 15.32 28.63
CA ALA A 15 11.07 15.59 27.84
C ALA A 15 11.79 14.32 27.31
N ILE A 16 11.47 13.14 27.85
CA ILE A 16 12.18 11.89 27.51
C ILE A 16 11.52 11.14 26.33
N SER A 17 10.35 11.57 25.86
CA SER A 17 9.65 10.89 24.74
C SER A 17 10.15 11.28 23.33
N SER A 18 11.15 12.17 23.21
CA SER A 18 11.64 12.64 21.90
C SER A 18 12.79 11.81 21.30
N PHE A 19 13.10 10.64 21.86
CA PHE A 19 14.13 9.76 21.30
C PHE A 19 13.59 8.87 20.17
N GLY A 20 13.82 9.31 18.92
CA GLY A 20 14.09 8.40 17.79
C GLY A 20 12.91 8.02 16.87
N GLN A 21 12.28 8.98 16.19
CA GLN A 21 11.61 8.64 14.94
C GLN A 21 12.69 8.40 13.87
N LYS A 22 12.95 7.14 13.53
CA LYS A 22 13.71 6.82 12.31
C LYS A 22 13.04 7.54 11.13
N PRO A 23 13.80 8.11 10.17
CA PRO A 23 13.22 8.66 8.97
C PRO A 23 12.29 7.62 8.36
N LYS A 24 10.99 7.96 8.21
CA LYS A 24 10.04 7.05 7.55
C LYS A 24 10.56 6.80 6.13
N SER A 25 10.62 5.54 5.72
CA SER A 25 10.96 5.25 4.33
C SER A 25 9.88 5.81 3.40
N ASP A 26 10.22 6.10 2.15
CA ASP A 26 9.23 6.51 1.13
C ASP A 26 8.06 5.53 1.04
N PHE A 27 8.34 4.24 1.27
CA PHE A 27 7.33 3.18 1.31
C PHE A 27 6.38 3.33 2.51
N ASP A 28 6.90 3.62 3.70
CA ASP A 28 6.07 3.86 4.88
C ASP A 28 5.21 5.13 4.73
N GLN A 29 5.76 6.17 4.11
CA GLN A 29 5.01 7.38 3.80
C GLN A 29 3.88 7.09 2.81
N PHE A 30 4.18 6.35 1.73
CA PHE A 30 3.17 5.92 0.76
C PHE A 30 2.04 5.12 1.42
N LYS A 31 2.38 4.12 2.24
CA LYS A 31 1.39 3.29 2.93
C LYS A 31 0.51 4.11 3.86
N SER A 32 1.11 5.03 4.62
CA SER A 32 0.38 5.95 5.50
C SER A 32 -0.59 6.84 4.73
N GLN A 33 -0.16 7.41 3.60
CA GLN A 33 -1.01 8.24 2.75
C GLN A 33 -2.17 7.43 2.17
N LYS A 34 -1.90 6.21 1.71
CA LYS A 34 -2.92 5.30 1.17
C LYS A 34 -3.97 4.96 2.23
N ILE A 35 -3.56 4.59 3.44
CA ILE A 35 -4.47 4.28 4.55
C ILE A 35 -5.37 5.49 4.87
N ALA A 36 -4.77 6.67 5.01
CA ALA A 36 -5.53 7.90 5.27
C ALA A 36 -6.54 8.19 4.16
N PHE A 37 -6.12 8.09 2.89
CA PHE A 37 -6.96 8.33 1.73
C PHE A 37 -8.16 7.38 1.66
N ILE A 38 -7.92 6.07 1.83
CA ILE A 38 -9.01 5.08 1.82
C ILE A 38 -9.95 5.29 3.02
N THR A 39 -9.42 5.58 4.21
CA THR A 39 -10.24 5.88 5.40
C THR A 39 -11.20 7.05 5.15
N GLU A 40 -10.68 8.14 4.56
CA GLU A 40 -11.46 9.33 4.23
C GLU A 40 -12.54 9.03 3.18
N LYS A 41 -12.22 8.29 2.11
CA LYS A 41 -13.15 8.06 1.00
C LYS A 41 -14.25 7.05 1.30
N LEU A 42 -14.00 6.04 2.13
CA LEU A 42 -14.99 5.00 2.41
C LEU A 42 -15.93 5.35 3.56
N ASN A 43 -15.56 6.31 4.42
CA ASN A 43 -16.33 6.70 5.60
C ASN A 43 -16.83 5.47 6.40
N LEU A 44 -15.87 4.62 6.77
CA LEU A 44 -16.13 3.39 7.51
C LEU A 44 -16.58 3.72 8.93
N THR A 45 -17.62 3.04 9.41
CA THR A 45 -17.93 2.99 10.84
C THR A 45 -16.81 2.24 11.58
N PRO A 46 -16.67 2.44 12.91
CA PRO A 46 -15.66 1.72 13.68
C PRO A 46 -15.74 0.19 13.52
N LYS A 47 -16.96 -0.37 13.43
CA LYS A 47 -17.18 -1.81 13.21
C LYS A 47 -16.71 -2.25 11.83
N GLU A 48 -17.13 -1.54 10.77
CA GLU A 48 -16.70 -1.88 9.41
C GLU A 48 -15.17 -1.74 9.25
N ALA A 49 -14.56 -0.73 9.86
CA ALA A 49 -13.11 -0.54 9.82
C ALA A 49 -12.37 -1.72 10.47
N GLN A 50 -12.87 -2.22 11.60
CA GLN A 50 -12.28 -3.36 12.30
C GLN A 50 -12.30 -4.64 11.45
N GLU A 51 -13.35 -4.85 10.64
CA GLU A 51 -13.46 -5.99 9.73
C GLU A 51 -12.70 -5.77 8.41
N PHE A 52 -12.72 -4.55 7.87
CA PHE A 52 -12.14 -4.18 6.58
C PHE A 52 -10.61 -4.22 6.55
N TRP A 53 -9.96 -3.56 7.51
CA TRP A 53 -8.51 -3.36 7.46
C TRP A 53 -7.71 -4.67 7.44
N PRO A 54 -8.05 -5.71 8.21
CA PRO A 54 -7.36 -7.00 8.12
C PRO A 54 -7.41 -7.60 6.71
N VAL A 55 -8.61 -7.62 6.09
CA VAL A 55 -8.80 -8.17 4.74
C VAL A 55 -8.07 -7.34 3.69
N TYR A 56 -8.16 -6.02 3.80
CA TYR A 56 -7.49 -5.12 2.88
C TYR A 56 -5.96 -5.19 2.96
N ASN A 57 -5.40 -5.24 4.18
CA ASN A 57 -3.97 -5.37 4.36
C ASN A 57 -3.43 -6.70 3.82
N GLN A 58 -4.19 -7.79 4.00
CA GLN A 58 -3.83 -9.09 3.44
C GLN A 58 -3.82 -9.06 1.90
N TYR A 59 -4.84 -8.45 1.27
CA TYR A 59 -4.86 -8.24 -0.17
C TYR A 59 -3.64 -7.46 -0.66
N GLU A 60 -3.28 -6.36 0.00
CA GLU A 60 -2.12 -5.56 -0.39
C GLU A 60 -0.82 -6.38 -0.30
N VAL A 61 -0.64 -7.20 0.74
CA VAL A 61 0.54 -8.08 0.87
C VAL A 61 0.60 -9.10 -0.25
N GLU A 62 -0.47 -9.87 -0.47
CA GLU A 62 -0.53 -10.89 -1.53
C GLU A 62 -0.33 -10.28 -2.92
N ARG A 63 -0.94 -9.11 -3.17
CA ARG A 63 -0.76 -8.40 -4.45
C ARG A 63 0.68 -7.92 -4.61
N MET A 64 1.30 -7.37 -3.57
CA MET A 64 2.70 -6.92 -3.61
C MET A 64 3.66 -8.08 -3.91
N GLU A 65 3.41 -9.28 -3.39
CA GLU A 65 4.24 -10.46 -3.69
C GLU A 65 4.16 -10.84 -5.18
N ILE A 66 2.96 -10.84 -5.75
CA ILE A 66 2.76 -11.08 -7.19
C ILE A 66 3.50 -10.00 -8.01
N GLN A 67 3.31 -8.73 -7.66
CA GLN A 67 3.94 -7.60 -8.35
C GLN A 67 5.47 -7.62 -8.23
N LYS A 68 6.01 -8.05 -7.08
CA LYS A 68 7.45 -8.19 -6.86
C LYS A 68 8.05 -9.20 -7.84
N SER A 69 7.41 -10.36 -8.02
CA SER A 69 7.88 -11.37 -8.98
C SER A 69 7.92 -10.84 -10.42
N ARG A 70 6.90 -10.06 -10.82
CA ARG A 70 6.87 -9.38 -12.12
C ARG A 70 7.98 -8.34 -12.25
N LYS A 71 8.17 -7.51 -11.23
CA LYS A 71 9.22 -6.48 -11.19
C LYS A 71 10.63 -7.08 -11.28
N GLU A 72 10.87 -8.22 -10.64
CA GLU A 72 12.15 -8.92 -10.74
C GLU A 72 12.45 -9.40 -12.17
N LEU A 73 11.41 -9.86 -12.90
CA LEU A 73 11.54 -10.22 -14.31
C LEU A 73 11.84 -8.97 -15.17
N GLU A 74 11.10 -7.88 -14.96
CA GLU A 74 11.30 -6.61 -15.67
C GLU A 74 12.72 -6.05 -15.44
N VAL A 75 13.24 -6.14 -14.22
CA VAL A 75 14.61 -5.70 -13.89
C VAL A 75 15.64 -6.56 -14.63
N LYS A 76 15.44 -7.88 -14.70
CA LYS A 76 16.33 -8.80 -15.43
C LYS A 76 16.35 -8.54 -16.93
N THR A 77 15.24 -8.07 -17.50
CA THR A 77 15.10 -7.78 -18.93
C THR A 77 15.18 -6.29 -19.27
N ARG A 78 15.64 -5.45 -18.33
CA ARG A 78 15.64 -3.99 -18.53
C ARG A 78 16.68 -3.54 -19.55
N ASP A 79 17.81 -4.25 -19.62
CA ASP A 79 18.86 -3.95 -20.59
C ASP A 79 18.52 -4.64 -21.92
N GLU A 80 18.24 -3.82 -22.94
CA GLU A 80 17.90 -4.26 -24.30
C GLU A 80 19.04 -5.04 -24.97
N LYS A 81 20.26 -4.96 -24.45
CA LYS A 81 21.42 -5.71 -24.95
C LYS A 81 21.52 -7.12 -24.39
N VAL A 82 20.65 -7.51 -23.45
CA VAL A 82 20.63 -8.85 -22.89
C VAL A 82 20.23 -9.83 -24.00
N GLN A 83 21.15 -10.74 -24.34
CA GLN A 83 20.88 -11.81 -25.29
C GLN A 83 20.19 -12.96 -24.56
N LEU A 84 18.94 -13.22 -24.94
CA LEU A 84 18.13 -14.34 -24.46
C LEU A 84 17.84 -15.26 -25.64
N SER A 85 17.84 -16.56 -25.38
CA SER A 85 17.30 -17.52 -26.34
C SER A 85 15.79 -17.37 -26.49
N ASP A 86 15.24 -17.81 -27.63
CA ASP A 86 13.79 -17.82 -27.86
C ASP A 86 13.04 -18.57 -26.74
N GLN A 87 13.61 -19.66 -26.23
CA GLN A 87 13.02 -20.43 -25.14
C GLN A 87 12.94 -19.63 -23.83
N GLU A 88 13.96 -18.83 -23.52
CA GLU A 88 13.98 -17.96 -22.34
C GLU A 88 12.97 -16.82 -22.50
N ILE A 89 12.90 -16.20 -23.69
CA ILE A 89 11.92 -15.14 -23.99
C ILE A 89 10.49 -15.69 -23.83
N ILE A 90 10.21 -16.87 -24.38
CA ILE A 90 8.90 -17.54 -24.23
C ILE A 90 8.60 -17.82 -22.75
N ARG A 91 9.58 -18.28 -21.97
CA ARG A 91 9.40 -18.54 -20.53
C ARG A 91 9.10 -17.25 -19.77
N ILE A 92 9.85 -16.17 -20.00
CA ILE A 92 9.69 -14.90 -19.30
C ILE A 92 8.33 -14.28 -19.61
N THR A 93 7.97 -14.21 -20.89
CA THR A 93 6.69 -13.62 -21.33
C THR A 93 5.50 -14.41 -20.78
N ARG A 94 5.57 -15.76 -20.74
CA ARG A 94 4.57 -16.60 -20.06
C ARG A 94 4.49 -16.31 -18.57
N SER A 95 5.62 -16.20 -17.88
CA SER A 95 5.65 -15.86 -16.45
C SER A 95 5.02 -14.50 -16.18
N ILE A 96 5.32 -13.49 -17.00
CA ILE A 96 4.69 -12.16 -16.91
C ILE A 96 3.18 -12.26 -17.08
N SER A 97 2.72 -12.93 -18.14
CA SER A 97 1.28 -13.15 -18.39
C SER A 97 0.59 -13.85 -17.21
N GLU A 98 1.22 -14.85 -16.63
CA GLU A 98 0.69 -15.58 -15.49
C GLU A 98 0.56 -14.70 -14.24
N THR A 99 1.48 -13.74 -14.03
CA THR A 99 1.32 -12.78 -12.91
C THR A 99 0.08 -11.90 -13.06
N PHE A 100 -0.26 -11.46 -14.28
CA PHE A 100 -1.47 -10.68 -14.52
C PHE A 100 -2.74 -11.49 -14.25
N LYS A 101 -2.74 -12.76 -14.66
CA LYS A 101 -3.84 -13.68 -14.38
C LYS A 101 -4.04 -13.85 -12.87
N LYS A 102 -2.96 -14.17 -12.13
CA LYS A 102 -3.02 -14.32 -10.67
C LYS A 102 -3.49 -13.06 -9.97
N GLU A 103 -3.04 -11.89 -10.41
CA GLU A 103 -3.46 -10.60 -9.84
C GLU A 103 -4.96 -10.32 -10.07
N ALA A 104 -5.49 -10.69 -11.25
CA ALA A 104 -6.91 -10.58 -11.56
C ALA A 104 -7.77 -11.55 -10.71
N GLU A 105 -7.35 -12.81 -10.60
CA GLU A 105 -8.01 -13.83 -9.77
C GLU A 105 -8.01 -13.43 -8.29
N LEU A 106 -6.88 -12.89 -7.80
CA LEU A 106 -6.76 -12.34 -6.46
C LEU A 106 -7.76 -11.20 -6.24
N GLY A 107 -7.83 -10.24 -7.17
CA GLY A 107 -8.77 -9.14 -7.11
C GLY A 107 -10.24 -9.60 -7.06
N ALA A 108 -10.60 -10.59 -7.88
CA ALA A 108 -11.95 -11.17 -7.87
C ALA A 108 -12.27 -11.88 -6.54
N SER A 109 -11.33 -12.66 -6.01
CA SER A 109 -11.49 -13.33 -4.71
C SER A 109 -11.69 -12.34 -3.55
N TYR A 110 -10.91 -11.25 -3.53
CA TYR A 110 -11.03 -10.23 -2.49
C TYR A 110 -12.27 -9.37 -2.63
N ASN A 111 -12.80 -9.16 -3.84
CA ASN A 111 -14.12 -8.55 -4.03
C ASN A 111 -15.21 -9.30 -3.24
N GLU A 112 -15.23 -10.63 -3.36
CA GLU A 112 -16.20 -11.46 -2.63
C GLU A 112 -15.99 -11.41 -1.12
N LYS A 113 -14.74 -11.25 -0.66
CA LYS A 113 -14.46 -11.02 0.76
C LYS A 113 -14.97 -9.66 1.22
N TYR A 114 -14.77 -8.60 0.45
CA TYR A 114 -15.25 -7.26 0.79
C TYR A 114 -16.78 -7.18 0.82
N LEU A 115 -17.47 -7.80 -0.13
CA LEU A 115 -18.95 -7.84 -0.17
C LEU A 115 -19.57 -8.53 1.04
N LYS A 116 -18.83 -9.40 1.75
CA LYS A 116 -19.30 -10.04 2.98
C LYS A 116 -19.20 -9.16 4.22
N ILE A 117 -18.31 -8.16 4.21
CA ILE A 117 -17.99 -7.33 5.39
C ILE A 117 -18.34 -5.85 5.20
N LEU A 118 -18.67 -5.43 3.98
CA LEU A 118 -19.02 -4.06 3.64
C LEU A 118 -20.31 -4.01 2.80
N PRO A 119 -21.12 -2.95 2.92
CA PRO A 119 -22.19 -2.66 1.98
C PRO A 119 -21.66 -2.57 0.54
N PRO A 120 -22.39 -3.07 -0.48
CA PRO A 120 -21.94 -3.06 -1.88
C PRO A 120 -21.55 -1.66 -2.39
N GLN A 121 -22.24 -0.62 -1.94
CA GLN A 121 -21.91 0.77 -2.28
C GLN A 121 -20.50 1.17 -1.83
N LYS A 122 -20.06 0.71 -0.65
CA LYS A 122 -18.71 0.98 -0.13
C LYS A 122 -17.65 0.16 -0.85
N VAL A 123 -17.97 -1.06 -1.28
CA VAL A 123 -17.09 -1.85 -2.15
C VAL A 123 -16.88 -1.14 -3.49
N LEU A 124 -17.94 -0.60 -4.11
CA LEU A 124 -17.80 0.22 -5.32
C LEU A 124 -16.96 1.49 -5.07
N GLN A 125 -17.14 2.16 -3.92
CA GLN A 125 -16.32 3.31 -3.53
C GLN A 125 -14.85 2.95 -3.33
N LEU A 126 -14.55 1.76 -2.81
CA LEU A 126 -13.17 1.26 -2.69
C LEU A 126 -12.46 1.21 -4.03
N TYR A 127 -13.09 0.65 -5.07
CA TYR A 127 -12.51 0.63 -6.42
C TYR A 127 -12.23 2.04 -6.95
N ARG A 128 -13.15 2.99 -6.72
CA ARG A 128 -12.96 4.39 -7.11
C ARG A 128 -11.81 5.04 -6.34
N ALA A 129 -11.75 4.83 -5.03
CA ALA A 129 -10.73 5.40 -4.16
C ALA A 129 -9.33 4.87 -4.52
N GLU A 130 -9.19 3.58 -4.81
CA GLU A 130 -7.95 2.97 -5.31
C GLU A 130 -7.48 3.62 -6.63
N ASN A 131 -8.39 3.79 -7.59
CA ASN A 131 -8.07 4.41 -8.87
C ASN A 131 -7.63 5.87 -8.70
N GLN A 132 -8.37 6.63 -7.88
CA GLN A 132 -8.05 8.03 -7.57
C GLN A 132 -6.71 8.17 -6.86
N PHE A 133 -6.42 7.29 -5.89
CA PHE A 133 -5.14 7.31 -5.19
C PHE A 133 -4.00 7.03 -6.17
N ARG A 134 -4.11 6.04 -7.05
CA ARG A 134 -3.10 5.78 -8.08
C ARG A 134 -2.88 6.98 -9.00
N ALA A 135 -3.96 7.60 -9.49
CA ALA A 135 -3.86 8.80 -10.33
C ALA A 135 -3.16 9.96 -9.61
N HIS A 136 -3.53 10.20 -8.34
CA HIS A 136 -2.90 11.21 -7.51
C HIS A 136 -1.39 10.97 -7.32
N MET A 137 -0.98 9.72 -7.08
CA MET A 137 0.43 9.37 -6.93
C MET A 137 1.22 9.57 -8.24
N PHE A 138 0.63 9.23 -9.39
CA PHE A 138 1.26 9.51 -10.69
C PHE A 138 1.47 11.01 -10.91
N GLU A 139 0.50 11.85 -10.54
CA GLU A 139 0.62 13.30 -10.65
C GLU A 139 1.75 13.85 -9.75
N GLN A 140 1.85 13.37 -8.50
CA GLN A 140 2.93 13.76 -7.60
C GLN A 140 4.31 13.38 -8.15
N LEU A 141 4.45 12.16 -8.69
CA LEU A 141 5.71 11.71 -9.30
C LEU A 141 6.10 12.56 -10.50
N ARG A 142 5.12 13.01 -11.30
CA ARG A 142 5.36 13.90 -12.44
C ARG A 142 5.86 15.27 -11.98
N LYS A 143 5.24 15.87 -10.96
CA LYS A 143 5.64 17.18 -10.41
C LYS A 143 7.07 17.16 -9.85
N ARG A 144 7.44 16.11 -9.11
CA ARG A 144 8.79 15.93 -8.57
C ARG A 144 9.88 15.76 -9.64
N ARG A 145 9.52 15.37 -10.86
CA ARG A 145 10.47 15.22 -11.99
C ARG A 145 10.65 16.53 -12.77
N SER A 146 9.71 17.47 -12.66
CA SER A 146 9.76 18.77 -13.33
C SER A 146 10.39 19.88 -12.48
N GLU A 147 10.68 19.59 -11.21
CA GLU A 147 11.46 20.43 -10.27
C GLU A 147 12.92 19.98 -10.27
#